data_AF-A0A0C2CP20-F1
#
_entry.id   AF-A0A0C2CP20-F1
#
_cell.length_a   1.000
_cell.length_b   1.000
_cell.length_c   1.000
_cell.angle_alpha   90.00
_cell.angle_beta   90.00
_cell.angle_gamma   90.00
#
_symmetry.space_group_name_H-M   'P 1'
#
loop_
_entity.id
_entity.type
_entity.pdbx_description
1 polymer ?
#
loop_
_entity_poly.entity_id
_entity_poly.type
_entity_poly.pdbx_seq_one_letter_code
_entity_poly.pdbx_strand_id
1 'polypeptide(L)'
;MAENYSAQVVHRAARNPRTLYRSISDKIFTLPDDYLVYVGHNYEGILQSSVGEEKKYNPRLTKSEEEFVKIMKELNLDYPKQIGARLI
;
A
#
# COMPACT_ATOMS: atom_id res chain seq x y z
N MET A 1 16.98 -10.46 -4.77
CA MET A 1 17.36 -9.06 -4.46
C MET A 1 16.22 -8.05 -4.65
N ALA A 2 15.01 -8.43 -5.11
CA ALA A 2 13.93 -7.48 -5.43
C ALA A 2 12.68 -7.61 -4.55
N GLU A 3 12.66 -8.49 -3.55
CA GLU A 3 11.42 -8.81 -2.81
C GLU A 3 11.09 -7.83 -1.68
N ASN A 4 12.01 -6.95 -1.28
CA ASN A 4 11.88 -6.15 -0.05
C ASN A 4 11.91 -4.63 -0.26
N TYR A 5 11.75 -4.11 -1.49
CA TYR A 5 11.93 -2.67 -1.78
C TYR A 5 10.64 -1.85 -1.88
N SER A 6 9.45 -2.46 -1.81
CA SER A 6 8.21 -1.67 -1.80
C SER A 6 7.97 -1.13 -0.40
N ALA A 7 8.19 0.17 -0.19
CA ALA A 7 7.72 0.80 1.03
C ALA A 7 6.20 0.59 1.06
N GLN A 8 5.68 -0.06 2.08
CA GLN A 8 4.29 -0.51 2.10
C GLN A 8 3.33 0.69 2.17
N VAL A 9 3.03 1.31 1.02
CA VAL A 9 1.99 2.34 0.83
C VAL A 9 0.62 1.78 1.22
N VAL A 10 0.48 0.46 1.24
CA VAL A 10 -0.74 -0.27 1.59
C VAL A 10 -0.50 -1.15 2.81
N HIS A 11 -0.35 -0.54 3.97
CA HIS A 11 -0.36 -1.27 5.24
C HIS A 11 -1.67 -1.07 6.00
N ARG A 12 -2.57 -2.06 5.85
CA ARG A 12 -3.84 -2.26 6.58
C ARG A 12 -4.84 -1.08 6.51
N ALA A 13 -6.12 -1.43 6.60
CA ALA A 13 -7.25 -0.51 6.78
C ALA A 13 -7.79 0.25 5.56
N ALA A 14 -7.70 -0.29 4.35
CA ALA A 14 -8.71 0.07 3.35
C ALA A 14 -10.02 -0.63 3.71
N ARG A 15 -11.03 0.09 4.21
CA ARG A 15 -12.40 -0.44 4.34
C ARG A 15 -12.89 -1.04 3.02
N ASN A 16 -12.44 -0.48 1.89
CA ASN A 16 -12.73 -0.98 0.55
C ASN A 16 -11.43 -1.03 -0.29
N PRO A 17 -10.93 -2.23 -0.65
CA PRO A 17 -9.73 -2.38 -1.46
C PRO A 17 -9.82 -1.69 -2.83
N ARG A 18 -11.00 -1.71 -3.46
CA ARG A 18 -11.20 -1.07 -4.77
C ARG A 18 -11.06 0.44 -4.68
N THR A 19 -11.63 1.05 -3.64
CA THR A 19 -11.47 2.49 -3.39
C THR A 19 -10.01 2.85 -3.14
N LEU A 20 -9.27 2.03 -2.41
CA LEU A 20 -7.85 2.26 -2.18
C LEU A 20 -7.03 2.18 -3.48
N TYR A 21 -7.25 1.14 -4.29
CA TYR A 21 -6.55 0.96 -5.56
C TYR A 21 -6.74 2.20 -6.44
N ARG A 22 -8.00 2.63 -6.65
CA ARG A 22 -8.31 3.82 -7.44
C ARG A 22 -7.72 5.10 -6.85
N SER A 23 -7.76 5.27 -5.53
CA SER A 23 -7.17 6.45 -4.88
C SER A 23 -5.67 6.55 -5.18
N ILE A 24 -4.95 5.43 -5.16
CA ILE A 24 -3.52 5.40 -5.45
C ILE A 24 -3.29 5.61 -6.95
N SER A 25 -3.99 4.87 -7.80
CA SER A 25 -3.83 4.95 -9.26
C SER A 25 -4.17 6.34 -9.81
N ASP A 26 -5.25 6.95 -9.33
CA ASP A 26 -5.76 8.22 -9.87
C ASP A 26 -5.06 9.45 -9.28
N LYS A 27 -4.47 9.34 -8.07
CA LYS A 27 -3.90 10.49 -7.35
C LYS A 27 -2.40 10.41 -7.12
N ILE A 28 -1.86 9.24 -6.82
CA ILE A 28 -0.43 9.07 -6.50
C ILE A 28 0.35 8.66 -7.74
N PHE A 29 -0.14 7.68 -8.49
CA PHE A 29 0.53 7.21 -9.71
C PHE A 29 0.41 8.18 -10.90
N THR A 30 -0.37 9.24 -10.76
CA THR A 30 -0.40 10.37 -11.70
C THR A 30 0.69 11.41 -11.44
N LEU A 31 1.41 11.30 -10.32
CA LEU A 31 2.54 12.18 -9.99
C LEU A 31 3.83 11.77 -10.75
N PRO A 32 4.82 12.67 -10.86
CA PRO A 32 6.13 12.36 -11.44
C PRO A 32 6.85 11.22 -10.70
N ASP A 33 7.60 10.41 -11.44
CA ASP A 33 8.21 9.18 -10.91
C ASP A 33 9.30 9.44 -9.86
N ASP A 34 9.94 10.62 -9.88
CA ASP A 34 10.99 11.04 -8.95
C ASP A 34 10.45 11.59 -7.63
N TYR A 35 9.14 11.72 -7.48
CA TYR A 35 8.53 12.16 -6.23
C TYR A 35 8.69 11.09 -5.15
N LEU A 36 9.19 11.51 -3.99
CA LEU A 36 9.35 10.64 -2.83
C LEU A 36 8.00 10.34 -2.17
N VAL A 37 7.81 9.07 -1.81
CA VAL A 37 6.67 8.58 -1.04
C VAL A 37 7.17 8.26 0.37
N TYR A 38 6.76 9.06 1.34
CA TYR A 38 7.03 8.83 2.76
C TYR A 38 5.88 8.03 3.38
N VAL A 39 6.19 6.86 3.94
CA VAL A 39 5.17 5.94 4.46
C VAL A 39 4.79 6.26 5.90
N GLY A 40 3.50 6.15 6.23
CA GLY A 40 3.02 6.39 7.59
C GLY A 40 3.39 5.28 8.59
N HIS A 41 3.53 4.04 8.12
CA HIS A 41 3.97 2.90 8.92
C HIS A 41 4.90 2.02 8.10
N ASN A 42 5.95 1.49 8.72
CA ASN A 42 6.84 0.53 8.10
C ASN A 42 7.31 -0.51 9.14
N TYR A 43 7.35 -1.78 8.73
CA TYR A 43 7.73 -2.91 9.60
C TYR A 43 9.07 -3.55 9.21
N GLU A 44 9.72 -3.03 8.18
CA GLU A 44 10.97 -3.52 7.57
C GLU A 44 12.10 -2.46 7.62
N GLY A 45 11.86 -1.31 8.25
CA GLY A 45 12.84 -0.22 8.41
C GLY A 45 12.98 0.73 7.21
N ILE A 46 12.13 0.62 6.19
CA ILE A 46 12.17 1.52 5.01
C ILE A 46 11.36 2.79 5.28
N LEU A 47 12.02 3.94 5.27
CA LEU A 47 11.39 5.22 5.60
C LEU A 47 10.81 5.96 4.39
N GLN A 48 11.28 5.66 3.18
CA GLN A 48 10.83 6.28 1.94
C GLN A 48 10.97 5.35 0.73
N SER A 49 10.19 5.64 -0.31
CA SER A 49 10.27 5.09 -1.68
C SER A 49 10.04 6.25 -2.66
N SER A 50 9.82 5.96 -3.94
CA SER A 50 9.39 6.91 -4.96
C SER A 50 8.16 6.42 -5.71
N VAL A 51 7.47 7.34 -6.38
CA VAL A 51 6.31 6.99 -7.22
C VAL A 51 6.70 5.98 -8.29
N GLY A 52 7.86 6.15 -8.93
CA GLY A 52 8.38 5.23 -9.94
C GLY A 52 8.70 3.84 -9.37
N GLU A 53 9.32 3.77 -8.19
CA GLU A 53 9.60 2.50 -7.52
C GLU A 53 8.32 1.74 -7.17
N GLU A 54 7.31 2.42 -6.63
CA GLU A 54 6.03 1.78 -6.28
C GLU A 54 5.27 1.29 -7.51
N LYS A 55 5.25 2.06 -8.62
CA LYS A 55 4.65 1.62 -9.89
C LYS A 55 5.31 0.36 -10.45
N LYS A 56 6.62 0.20 -10.23
CA LYS A 56 7.40 -0.88 -10.85
C LYS A 56 7.52 -2.11 -9.97
N TYR A 57 7.62 -1.93 -8.65
CA TYR A 57 8.02 -2.99 -7.73
C TYR A 57 7.01 -3.31 -6.63
N ASN A 58 5.94 -2.51 -6.45
CA ASN A 58 4.97 -2.83 -5.41
C ASN A 58 4.26 -4.17 -5.69
N PRO A 59 4.36 -5.17 -4.80
CA PRO A 59 3.90 -6.53 -5.09
C PRO A 59 2.38 -6.65 -5.21
N ARG A 60 1.64 -5.64 -4.72
CA ARG A 60 0.18 -5.60 -4.78
C ARG A 60 -0.32 -4.63 -5.84
N LEU A 61 0.26 -3.43 -5.92
CA LEU A 61 -0.22 -2.36 -6.80
C LEU A 61 0.24 -2.50 -8.26
N THR A 62 1.21 -3.38 -8.54
CA THR A 62 1.58 -3.78 -9.92
C THR A 62 0.60 -4.77 -10.55
N LYS A 63 -0.40 -5.23 -9.78
CA LYS A 63 -1.46 -6.13 -10.25
C LYS A 63 -2.66 -5.34 -10.80
N SER A 64 -3.55 -6.05 -11.51
CA SER A 64 -4.84 -5.48 -11.91
C SER A 64 -5.71 -5.12 -10.70
N GLU A 65 -6.70 -4.23 -10.87
CA GLU A 65 -7.64 -3.83 -9.81
C GLU A 65 -8.34 -5.06 -9.20
N GLU A 66 -8.74 -6.02 -10.04
CA GLU A 66 -9.40 -7.26 -9.64
C GLU A 66 -8.48 -8.16 -8.81
N GLU A 67 -7.25 -8.37 -9.25
CA GLU A 67 -6.26 -9.16 -8.51
C GLU A 67 -5.90 -8.50 -7.19
N PHE A 68 -5.71 -7.17 -7.16
CA PHE A 68 -5.49 -6.42 -5.94
C PHE A 68 -6.64 -6.61 -4.94
N VAL A 69 -7.88 -6.46 -5.41
CA VAL A 69 -9.07 -6.66 -4.56
C VAL A 69 -9.13 -8.09 -4.03
N LYS A 70 -8.81 -9.09 -4.86
CA LYS A 70 -8.77 -10.50 -4.44
C LYS A 70 -7.71 -10.71 -3.35
N ILE A 71 -6.47 -10.30 -3.60
CA ILE A 71 -5.35 -10.40 -2.64
C ILE A 71 -5.76 -9.76 -1.30
N MET A 72 -6.29 -8.53 -1.33
CA MET A 72 -6.64 -7.78 -0.12
C MET A 72 -7.79 -8.43 0.67
N LYS A 73 -8.70 -9.14 0.01
CA LYS A 73 -9.80 -9.89 0.68
C LYS A 73 -9.34 -11.21 1.28
N GLU A 74 -8.31 -11.83 0.72
CA GLU A 74 -7.76 -13.11 1.16
C GLU A 74 -6.68 -12.94 2.25
N LEU A 75 -6.33 -11.71 2.61
CA LEU A 75 -5.39 -11.42 3.70
C LEU A 75 -5.93 -11.91 5.05
N ASN A 76 -5.38 -13.02 5.55
CA ASN A 76 -5.69 -13.55 6.87
C ASN A 76 -4.90 -12.81 7.97
N LEU A 77 -5.41 -11.66 8.38
CA LEU A 77 -4.74 -10.74 9.29
C LEU A 77 -5.38 -10.75 10.68
N ASP A 78 -4.55 -10.80 11.71
CA ASP A 78 -5.01 -10.63 13.10
C ASP A 78 -5.77 -9.32 13.30
N TYR A 79 -6.79 -9.38 14.15
CA TYR A 79 -7.56 -8.21 14.57
C TYR A 79 -6.62 -7.09 15.08
N PRO A 80 -6.80 -5.83 14.66
CA PRO A 80 -5.90 -4.75 15.05
C PRO A 80 -5.90 -4.51 16.57
N LYS A 81 -4.72 -4.61 17.20
CA LYS A 81 -4.57 -4.60 18.67
C LYS A 81 -5.09 -3.33 19.37
N GLN A 82 -5.09 -2.18 18.70
CA GLN A 82 -5.41 -0.88 19.29
C GLN A 82 -6.65 -0.18 18.70
N ILE A 83 -7.38 -0.82 17.78
CA ILE A 83 -8.48 -0.14 17.06
C ILE A 83 -9.63 0.28 17.99
N GLY A 84 -9.96 -0.51 19.01
CA GLY A 84 -11.01 -0.17 19.97
C GLY A 84 -10.63 0.93 20.98
N ALA A 85 -9.34 1.10 21.27
CA ALA A 85 -8.87 2.06 22.27
C ALA A 85 -8.66 3.48 21.72
N ARG A 86 -8.66 3.64 20.38
CA ARG A 86 -8.22 4.87 19.70
C ARG A 86 -9.32 5.51 18.82
N LEU A 87 -10.55 5.01 18.90
CA LEU A 87 -11.73 5.49 18.18
C LEU A 87 -12.69 6.31 19.07
N ILE A 88 -12.22 6.77 20.22
CA ILE A 88 -12.92 7.66 21.15
C ILE A 88 -12.29 9.06 21.14
#